data_AF-A0A534HZV8-F1
#
_entry.id   AF-A0A534HZV8-F1
#
_cell.length_a   1.000
_cell.length_b   1.000
_cell.length_c   1.000
_cell.angle_alpha   90.00
_cell.angle_beta   90.00
_cell.angle_gamma   90.00
#
_symmetry.space_group_name_H-M   'P 1'
#
loop_
_entity.id
_entity.type
_entity.pdbx_description
1 polymer ?
#
loop_
_entity_poly.entity_id
_entity_poly.type
_entity_poly.pdbx_seq_one_letter_code
_entity_poly.pdbx_strand_id
1 'polypeptide(L)'
;MATLEPGAAAGADRRAAVPDAAALLSLKFCRLDFASPIVLLSGCVGFGEEYTRIEGFSNRDAGAVVLKGTTGEPRLGNPPHRVYETPAGMLNAIGLQNPGVEQVVRGILPQLDFTETRFIANVCGSTIEEYVEVTRRFDQSPIDAIEINISCPNVKEGGVAFGNYPEMSAQVVAACRRVTKKPLITKLSPNQTDIRENARRCIEAGSDALSVINTIMGMAIDVHSRRPVIGNVQGGLSGPAIKPIALLKVHQVYEVARPHGVPIIGQGGITTGNDALEFIIAGASAVGVGTALFYDPMVCRTINAGIARYLRGQGFGNVTELVGTLHTAADTQDCALSG
;
A
#
# COMPACT_ATOMS: atom_id res chain seq x y z
N MET A 1 -43.68 48.80 43.18
CA MET A 1 -42.26 48.95 42.82
C MET A 1 -41.71 47.55 42.62
N ALA A 2 -41.57 47.15 41.36
CA ALA A 2 -41.02 45.86 40.96
C ALA A 2 -39.50 45.99 40.85
N THR A 3 -38.76 45.08 41.51
CA THR A 3 -37.32 44.96 41.34
C THR A 3 -37.04 43.92 40.25
N LEU A 4 -36.39 44.40 39.19
CA LEU A 4 -35.90 43.65 38.04
C LEU A 4 -34.78 42.68 38.44
N GLU A 5 -34.86 41.42 38.01
CA GLU A 5 -33.69 40.56 37.87
C GLU A 5 -33.10 40.70 36.46
N PRO A 6 -31.77 40.84 36.32
CA PRO A 6 -31.10 40.69 35.03
C PRO A 6 -30.69 39.22 34.83
N GLY A 7 -31.20 38.63 33.76
CA GLY A 7 -30.71 37.35 33.25
C GLY A 7 -29.27 37.47 32.74
N ALA A 8 -28.49 36.41 32.95
CA ALA A 8 -27.23 36.20 32.27
C ALA A 8 -27.29 34.83 31.56
N ALA A 9 -27.58 34.88 30.26
CA ALA A 9 -27.32 33.79 29.35
C ALA A 9 -25.81 33.61 29.22
N ALA A 10 -25.29 32.47 29.69
CA ALA A 10 -23.96 32.00 29.34
C ALA A 10 -24.12 30.85 28.34
N GLY A 11 -24.20 31.21 27.06
CA GLY A 11 -23.98 30.26 25.97
C GLY A 11 -22.53 29.80 26.04
N ALA A 12 -22.31 28.58 26.51
CA ALA A 12 -21.00 27.94 26.42
C ALA A 12 -20.69 27.69 24.94
N ASP A 13 -19.77 28.48 24.39
CA ASP A 13 -19.09 28.24 23.12
C ASP A 13 -18.38 26.88 23.23
N ARG A 14 -19.07 25.79 22.85
CA ARG A 14 -18.47 24.47 22.66
C ARG A 14 -17.65 24.52 21.38
N ARG A 15 -16.50 25.19 21.40
CA ARG A 15 -15.44 24.91 20.43
C ARG A 15 -15.06 23.45 20.63
N ALA A 16 -15.44 22.60 19.68
CA ALA A 16 -15.00 21.21 19.65
C ALA A 16 -13.48 21.18 19.84
N ALA A 17 -13.00 20.40 20.81
CA ALA A 17 -11.57 20.28 21.06
C ALA A 17 -10.87 19.84 19.77
N VAL A 18 -9.80 20.54 19.39
CA VAL A 18 -9.01 20.17 18.20
C VAL A 18 -8.49 18.75 18.41
N PRO A 19 -8.80 17.80 17.50
CA PRO A 19 -8.37 16.42 17.70
C PRO A 19 -6.85 16.30 17.76
N ASP A 20 -6.38 15.43 18.66
CA ASP A 20 -4.98 15.04 18.73
C ASP A 20 -4.52 14.41 17.40
N ALA A 21 -3.26 14.60 17.03
CA ALA A 21 -2.69 14.10 15.77
C ALA A 21 -2.85 12.58 15.64
N ALA A 22 -2.74 11.84 16.75
CA ALA A 22 -2.95 10.40 16.73
C ALA A 22 -4.39 10.03 16.34
N ALA A 23 -5.39 10.75 16.89
CA ALA A 23 -6.80 10.53 16.57
C ALA A 23 -7.16 10.92 15.12
N LEU A 24 -6.50 11.95 14.56
CA LEU A 24 -6.70 12.36 13.17
C LEU A 24 -6.23 11.31 12.16
N LEU A 25 -5.17 10.58 12.49
CA LEU A 25 -4.47 9.69 11.57
C LEU A 25 -4.81 8.21 11.77
N SER A 26 -5.29 7.83 12.95
CA SER A 26 -5.64 6.44 13.24
C SER A 26 -6.84 5.97 12.41
N LEU A 27 -6.84 4.69 12.02
CA LEU A 27 -7.90 4.08 11.24
C LEU A 27 -7.95 2.57 11.46
N LYS A 28 -9.10 1.95 11.13
CA LYS A 28 -9.21 0.49 11.01
C LYS A 28 -9.02 0.09 9.56
N PHE A 29 -8.03 -0.76 9.31
CA PHE A 29 -7.80 -1.36 7.99
C PHE A 29 -8.11 -2.87 8.05
N CYS A 30 -9.22 -3.26 7.43
CA CYS A 30 -9.85 -4.57 7.64
C CYS A 30 -10.17 -4.82 9.13
N ARG A 31 -9.38 -5.68 9.78
CA ARG A 31 -9.48 -6.04 11.21
C ARG A 31 -8.26 -5.56 12.02
N LEU A 32 -7.43 -4.71 11.42
CA LEU A 32 -6.20 -4.20 12.01
C LEU A 32 -6.37 -2.74 12.42
N ASP A 33 -5.84 -2.38 13.58
CA ASP A 33 -5.77 -1.00 14.04
C ASP A 33 -4.46 -0.38 13.55
N PHE A 34 -4.57 0.66 12.71
CA PHE A 34 -3.45 1.43 12.20
C PHE A 34 -3.36 2.75 12.96
N ALA A 35 -2.17 3.07 13.49
CA ALA A 35 -1.91 4.35 14.16
C ALA A 35 -1.73 5.52 13.17
N SER A 36 -1.46 5.21 11.90
CA SER A 36 -1.25 6.14 10.80
C SER A 36 -1.78 5.53 9.50
N PRO A 37 -2.23 6.33 8.51
CA PRO A 37 -2.60 5.82 7.20
C PRO A 37 -1.39 5.32 6.39
N ILE A 38 -0.16 5.56 6.84
CA ILE A 38 1.05 5.17 6.12
C ILE A 38 1.32 3.67 6.26
N VAL A 39 1.63 3.03 5.14
CA VAL A 39 2.10 1.65 5.04
C VAL A 39 3.48 1.64 4.38
N LEU A 40 4.49 1.05 5.03
CA LEU A 40 5.81 0.88 4.42
C LEU A 40 5.80 -0.32 3.46
N LEU A 41 6.36 -0.15 2.26
CA LEU A 41 6.14 -1.10 1.17
C LEU A 41 7.20 -2.19 1.04
N SER A 42 6.74 -3.40 0.71
CA SER A 42 7.58 -4.55 0.38
C SER A 42 8.66 -4.19 -0.63
N GLY A 43 9.88 -4.64 -0.36
CA GLY A 43 11.04 -4.39 -1.20
C GLY A 43 11.75 -3.07 -0.92
N CYS A 44 11.15 -2.14 -0.16
CA CYS A 44 11.75 -0.86 0.21
C CYS A 44 12.22 -0.80 1.66
N VAL A 45 11.75 -1.71 2.52
CA VAL A 45 12.03 -1.76 3.97
C VAL A 45 12.58 -3.09 4.46
N GLY A 46 13.11 -3.90 3.55
CA GLY A 46 13.65 -5.22 3.88
C GLY A 46 12.67 -6.05 4.71
N PHE A 47 13.04 -6.42 5.92
CA PHE A 47 12.18 -7.13 6.85
C PHE A 47 11.79 -6.32 8.10
N GLY A 48 11.88 -4.99 8.05
CA GLY A 48 11.30 -4.08 9.06
C GLY A 48 12.27 -3.57 10.12
N GLU A 49 13.52 -4.02 10.09
CA GLU A 49 14.58 -3.59 11.03
C GLU A 49 15.67 -2.75 10.36
N GLU A 50 15.70 -2.69 9.03
CA GLU A 50 16.79 -2.04 8.31
C GLU A 50 16.83 -0.54 8.60
N TYR A 51 15.67 0.10 8.70
CA TYR A 51 15.55 1.54 8.98
C TYR A 51 15.57 1.87 10.48
N THR A 52 15.29 0.92 11.38
CA THR A 52 15.32 1.17 12.84
C THR A 52 16.73 1.48 13.36
N ARG A 53 17.75 1.24 12.54
CA ARG A 53 19.16 1.58 12.78
C ARG A 53 19.46 3.06 12.52
N ILE A 54 18.56 3.79 11.87
CA ILE A 54 18.70 5.22 11.58
C ILE A 54 18.19 6.00 12.77
N GLU A 55 19.01 6.89 13.31
CA GLU A 55 18.63 7.71 14.46
C GLU A 55 17.34 8.49 14.17
N GLY A 56 16.38 8.34 15.08
CA GLY A 56 15.09 8.99 15.00
C GLY A 56 14.04 8.24 14.18
N PHE A 57 14.37 7.24 13.37
CA PHE A 57 13.36 6.43 12.68
C PHE A 57 12.57 5.57 13.68
N SER A 58 11.27 5.41 13.47
CA SER A 58 10.45 4.46 14.23
C SER A 58 9.33 3.90 13.36
N ASN A 59 9.08 2.59 13.48
CA ASN A 59 7.94 1.95 12.81
C ASN A 59 6.60 2.48 13.32
N ARG A 60 6.55 3.14 14.48
CA ARG A 60 5.35 3.79 15.03
C ARG A 60 4.83 4.94 14.16
N ASP A 61 5.67 5.48 13.28
CA ASP A 61 5.28 6.49 12.30
C ASP A 61 4.46 5.89 11.13
N ALA A 62 4.30 4.56 11.07
CA ALA A 62 3.50 3.83 10.10
C ALA A 62 2.42 2.96 10.77
N GLY A 63 1.26 2.83 10.12
CA GLY A 63 0.22 1.89 10.54
C GLY A 63 0.55 0.44 10.25
N ALA A 64 1.36 0.17 9.22
CA ALA A 64 1.87 -1.16 8.93
C ALA A 64 3.21 -1.15 8.16
N VAL A 65 3.91 -2.28 8.23
CA VAL A 65 5.13 -2.56 7.47
C VAL A 65 4.94 -3.85 6.67
N VAL A 66 5.01 -3.74 5.35
CA VAL A 66 4.96 -4.90 4.47
C VAL A 66 6.38 -5.41 4.24
N LEU A 67 6.65 -6.62 4.73
CA LEU A 67 7.95 -7.28 4.64
C LEU A 67 8.31 -7.60 3.19
N LYS A 68 9.60 -7.84 2.94
CA LYS A 68 10.13 -8.28 1.65
C LYS A 68 9.37 -9.50 1.11
N GLY A 69 9.08 -9.48 -0.19
CA GLY A 69 8.51 -10.62 -0.90
C GLY A 69 9.27 -11.91 -0.65
N THR A 70 8.56 -12.89 -0.11
CA THR A 70 9.11 -14.16 0.38
C THR A 70 8.59 -15.31 -0.47
N THR A 71 9.49 -16.20 -0.89
CA THR A 71 9.19 -17.44 -1.64
C THR A 71 9.35 -18.67 -0.75
N GLY A 72 9.02 -19.86 -1.25
CA GLY A 72 9.22 -21.10 -0.49
C GLY A 72 10.70 -21.30 -0.17
N GLU A 73 11.50 -21.36 -1.22
CA GLU A 73 12.96 -21.50 -1.13
C GLU A 73 13.70 -20.16 -1.23
N PRO A 74 14.94 -20.08 -0.72
CA PRO A 74 15.80 -18.90 -0.89
C PRO A 74 16.04 -18.56 -2.36
N ARG A 75 16.11 -17.26 -2.67
CA ARG A 75 16.43 -16.75 -4.01
C ARG A 75 17.55 -15.73 -3.94
N LEU A 76 18.54 -15.89 -4.83
CA LEU A 76 19.66 -14.95 -4.97
C LEU A 76 19.28 -13.64 -5.67
N GLY A 77 18.18 -13.63 -6.43
CA GLY A 77 17.79 -12.51 -7.28
C GLY A 77 18.42 -12.53 -8.67
N ASN A 78 18.18 -11.49 -9.45
CA ASN A 78 18.70 -11.35 -10.82
C ASN A 78 20.21 -11.02 -10.83
N PRO A 79 20.94 -11.17 -11.94
CA PRO A 79 22.30 -10.64 -12.04
C PRO A 79 22.36 -9.11 -11.87
N PRO A 80 23.49 -8.54 -11.38
CA PRO A 80 23.71 -7.09 -11.45
C PRO A 80 23.84 -6.61 -12.91
N HIS A 81 23.55 -5.34 -13.23
CA HIS A 81 23.11 -4.25 -12.36
C HIS A 81 21.57 -4.28 -12.13
N ARG A 82 21.11 -4.01 -10.89
CA ARG A 82 19.71 -4.26 -10.46
C ARG A 82 18.88 -3.01 -10.21
N VAL A 83 19.48 -1.83 -10.17
CA VAL A 83 18.79 -0.56 -9.94
C VAL A 83 19.28 0.47 -10.93
N TYR A 84 18.49 1.49 -11.24
CA TYR A 84 18.95 2.60 -12.07
C TYR A 84 18.09 3.84 -11.79
N GLU A 85 18.69 5.00 -11.64
CA GLU A 85 17.95 6.25 -11.44
C GLU A 85 17.28 6.69 -12.74
N THR A 86 16.04 7.19 -12.65
CA THR A 86 15.33 7.79 -13.79
C THR A 86 14.86 9.20 -13.41
N PRO A 87 14.50 10.05 -14.38
CA PRO A 87 13.84 11.32 -14.06
C PRO A 87 12.64 11.10 -13.13
N ALA A 88 12.69 11.71 -11.95
CA ALA A 88 11.67 11.58 -10.91
C ALA A 88 11.32 10.14 -10.50
N GLY A 89 12.28 9.20 -10.54
CA GLY A 89 12.01 7.81 -10.20
C GLY A 89 13.24 6.92 -10.20
N MET A 90 12.99 5.62 -10.20
CA MET A 90 14.03 4.62 -10.38
C MET A 90 13.47 3.36 -11.03
N LEU A 91 14.33 2.62 -11.73
CA LEU A 91 14.08 1.26 -12.16
C LEU A 91 14.70 0.28 -11.17
N ASN A 92 14.03 -0.86 -10.97
CA ASN A 92 14.59 -1.98 -10.22
C ASN A 92 14.30 -3.33 -10.92
N ALA A 93 15.27 -4.25 -10.84
CA ALA A 93 15.14 -5.62 -11.30
C ALA A 93 15.81 -6.56 -10.28
N ILE A 94 15.38 -6.51 -9.03
CA ILE A 94 16.01 -7.26 -7.93
C ILE A 94 15.89 -8.79 -8.13
N GLY A 95 14.78 -9.25 -8.73
CA GLY A 95 14.54 -10.68 -8.97
C GLY A 95 14.08 -11.46 -7.74
N LEU A 96 13.36 -10.79 -6.81
CA LEU A 96 12.86 -11.39 -5.57
C LEU A 96 13.95 -12.03 -4.70
N GLN A 97 15.12 -11.40 -4.57
CA GLN A 97 16.12 -11.85 -3.60
C GLN A 97 15.51 -11.91 -2.19
N ASN A 98 15.49 -13.09 -1.58
CA ASN A 98 14.91 -13.34 -0.27
C ASN A 98 15.47 -14.66 0.33
N PRO A 99 15.41 -14.85 1.67
CA PRO A 99 16.02 -15.99 2.33
C PRO A 99 15.11 -17.23 2.41
N GLY A 100 13.92 -17.21 1.80
CA GLY A 100 12.92 -18.28 1.89
C GLY A 100 12.07 -18.20 3.16
N VAL A 101 10.86 -18.76 3.10
CA VAL A 101 9.85 -18.60 4.16
C VAL A 101 10.29 -19.18 5.50
N GLU A 102 11.06 -20.25 5.51
CA GLU A 102 11.55 -20.89 6.73
C GLU A 102 12.43 -19.94 7.56
N GLN A 103 13.39 -19.27 6.90
CA GLN A 103 14.27 -18.32 7.56
C GLN A 103 13.51 -17.06 8.00
N VAL A 104 12.54 -16.60 7.22
CA VAL A 104 11.71 -15.45 7.61
C VAL A 104 10.93 -15.78 8.88
N VAL A 105 10.20 -16.89 8.88
CA VAL A 105 9.32 -17.26 10.01
C VAL A 105 10.11 -17.58 11.27
N ARG A 106 11.21 -18.35 11.18
CA ARG A 106 11.96 -18.80 12.36
C ARG A 106 13.07 -17.86 12.78
N GLY A 107 13.69 -17.17 11.84
CA GLY A 107 14.86 -16.33 12.08
C GLY A 107 14.51 -14.86 12.25
N ILE A 108 13.60 -14.33 11.43
CA ILE A 108 13.38 -12.88 11.32
C ILE A 108 12.18 -12.42 12.15
N LEU A 109 11.01 -13.04 11.97
CA LEU A 109 9.78 -12.62 12.68
C LEU A 109 9.93 -12.53 14.21
N PRO A 110 10.66 -13.43 14.90
CA PRO A 110 10.83 -13.33 16.35
C PRO A 110 11.61 -12.09 16.83
N GLN A 111 12.33 -11.40 15.94
CA GLN A 111 13.11 -10.21 16.27
C GLN A 111 12.27 -8.91 16.16
N LEU A 112 11.13 -8.97 15.45
CA LEU A 112 10.27 -7.82 15.23
C LEU A 112 9.44 -7.46 16.47
N ASP A 113 9.33 -6.15 16.76
CA ASP A 113 8.49 -5.62 17.82
C ASP A 113 7.06 -5.35 17.31
N PHE A 114 6.17 -6.34 17.47
CA PHE A 114 4.74 -6.26 17.10
C PHE A 114 3.93 -5.24 17.93
N THR A 115 4.54 -4.56 18.91
CA THR A 115 3.92 -3.46 19.65
C THR A 115 4.15 -2.09 18.99
N GLU A 116 5.08 -1.98 18.04
CA GLU A 116 5.33 -0.72 17.32
C GLU A 116 4.30 -0.48 16.22
N THR A 117 3.97 -1.51 15.46
CA THR A 117 3.13 -1.42 14.27
C THR A 117 2.59 -2.81 13.88
N ARG A 118 1.81 -2.88 12.79
CA ARG A 118 1.38 -4.15 12.20
C ARG A 118 2.41 -4.62 11.16
N PHE A 119 2.75 -5.90 11.15
CA PHE A 119 3.60 -6.49 10.13
C PHE A 119 2.79 -7.34 9.16
N ILE A 120 3.04 -7.16 7.86
CA ILE A 120 2.32 -7.83 6.78
C ILE A 120 3.33 -8.64 5.95
N ALA A 121 3.09 -9.94 5.79
CA ALA A 121 3.95 -10.79 4.98
C ALA A 121 3.62 -10.63 3.49
N ASN A 122 4.59 -10.23 2.68
CA ASN A 122 4.45 -10.25 1.23
C ASN A 122 4.78 -11.65 0.69
N VAL A 123 3.79 -12.33 0.15
CA VAL A 123 3.90 -13.70 -0.39
C VAL A 123 4.12 -13.65 -1.89
N CYS A 124 5.20 -14.31 -2.33
CA CYS A 124 5.54 -14.51 -3.72
C CYS A 124 5.65 -16.01 -4.01
N GLY A 125 5.39 -16.39 -5.25
CA GLY A 125 5.55 -17.76 -5.72
C GLY A 125 5.62 -17.84 -7.24
N SER A 126 6.15 -18.94 -7.73
CA SER A 126 6.16 -19.30 -9.14
C SER A 126 5.00 -20.24 -9.49
N THR A 127 4.41 -20.97 -8.55
CA THR A 127 3.20 -21.78 -8.80
C THR A 127 2.13 -21.52 -7.74
N ILE A 128 0.87 -21.88 -8.03
CA ILE A 128 -0.23 -21.77 -7.05
C ILE A 128 0.09 -22.56 -5.78
N GLU A 129 0.69 -23.74 -5.91
CA GLU A 129 1.09 -24.61 -4.81
C GLU A 129 2.14 -23.91 -3.92
N GLU A 130 3.10 -23.22 -4.52
CA GLU A 130 4.09 -22.44 -3.76
C GLU A 130 3.42 -21.28 -3.02
N TYR A 131 2.52 -20.52 -3.67
CA TYR A 131 1.75 -19.47 -3.00
C TYR A 131 0.97 -20.03 -1.79
N VAL A 132 0.34 -21.18 -1.95
CA VAL A 132 -0.41 -21.86 -0.88
C VAL A 132 0.51 -22.30 0.26
N GLU A 133 1.67 -22.90 -0.05
CA GLU A 133 2.66 -23.31 0.95
C GLU A 133 3.16 -22.13 1.78
N VAL A 134 3.64 -21.08 1.12
CA VAL A 134 4.18 -19.89 1.77
C VAL A 134 3.09 -19.20 2.60
N THR A 135 1.87 -19.09 2.08
CA THR A 135 0.72 -18.54 2.80
C THR A 135 0.44 -19.32 4.09
N ARG A 136 0.44 -20.66 4.03
CA ARG A 136 0.19 -21.51 5.21
C ARG A 136 1.26 -21.35 6.28
N ARG A 137 2.53 -21.22 5.88
CA ARG A 137 3.64 -20.97 6.80
C ARG A 137 3.48 -19.62 7.52
N PHE A 138 3.06 -18.58 6.80
CA PHE A 138 2.78 -17.28 7.42
C PHE A 138 1.49 -17.27 8.25
N ASP A 139 0.46 -18.03 7.88
CA ASP A 139 -0.75 -18.19 8.70
C ASP A 139 -0.42 -18.76 10.09
N GLN A 140 0.53 -19.69 10.17
CA GLN A 140 1.03 -20.30 11.41
C GLN A 140 2.06 -19.44 12.18
N SER A 141 2.39 -18.26 11.67
CA SER A 141 3.38 -17.35 12.25
C SER A 141 2.71 -16.18 13.00
N PRO A 142 3.44 -15.31 13.72
CA PRO A 142 2.84 -14.15 14.41
C PRO A 142 2.43 -13.00 13.47
N ILE A 143 2.64 -13.10 12.14
CA ILE A 143 2.31 -12.02 11.20
C ILE A 143 0.83 -11.58 11.30
N ASP A 144 0.56 -10.27 11.22
CA ASP A 144 -0.80 -9.72 11.38
C ASP A 144 -1.67 -9.93 10.13
N ALA A 145 -1.08 -9.87 8.93
CA ALA A 145 -1.77 -10.05 7.66
C ALA A 145 -0.84 -10.58 6.56
N ILE A 146 -1.45 -10.96 5.43
CA ILE A 146 -0.77 -11.52 4.26
C ILE A 146 -1.10 -10.68 3.03
N GLU A 147 -0.08 -10.17 2.34
CA GLU A 147 -0.20 -9.52 1.03
C GLU A 147 0.26 -10.49 -0.07
N ILE A 148 -0.67 -10.95 -0.92
CA ILE A 148 -0.35 -11.79 -2.09
C ILE A 148 0.16 -10.89 -3.22
N ASN A 149 1.42 -11.11 -3.62
CA ASN A 149 2.06 -10.37 -4.70
C ASN A 149 1.96 -11.12 -6.03
N ILE A 150 0.84 -10.94 -6.73
CA ILE A 150 0.56 -11.59 -8.01
C ILE A 150 1.25 -10.93 -9.22
N SER A 151 1.99 -9.83 -9.03
CA SER A 151 2.56 -9.08 -10.15
C SER A 151 3.91 -9.63 -10.66
N CYS A 152 4.39 -10.76 -10.14
CA CYS A 152 5.70 -11.29 -10.50
C CYS A 152 5.64 -12.01 -11.86
N PRO A 153 6.45 -11.61 -12.85
CA PRO A 153 6.34 -12.06 -14.24
C PRO A 153 6.96 -13.45 -14.52
N ASN A 154 7.57 -14.10 -13.53
CA ASN A 154 8.43 -15.25 -13.76
C ASN A 154 7.78 -16.56 -13.30
N VAL A 155 7.07 -17.19 -14.23
CA VAL A 155 6.65 -18.60 -14.13
C VAL A 155 7.13 -19.33 -15.37
N LYS A 156 7.96 -20.35 -15.16
CA LYS A 156 8.59 -21.16 -16.21
C LYS A 156 7.62 -22.14 -16.91
N GLU A 157 6.31 -21.96 -16.78
CA GLU A 157 5.29 -22.70 -17.54
C GLU A 157 4.42 -21.76 -18.40
N GLY A 158 5.04 -20.86 -19.16
CA GLY A 158 4.33 -20.09 -20.19
C GLY A 158 4.58 -18.58 -20.20
N GLY A 159 5.44 -18.03 -19.33
CA GLY A 159 5.90 -16.63 -19.44
C GLY A 159 4.83 -15.56 -19.21
N VAL A 160 3.68 -15.95 -18.68
CA VAL A 160 2.56 -15.05 -18.42
C VAL A 160 2.59 -14.57 -16.96
N ALA A 161 2.59 -13.26 -16.74
CA ALA A 161 2.45 -12.68 -15.41
C ALA A 161 1.04 -12.99 -14.85
N PHE A 162 0.95 -13.74 -13.74
CA PHE A 162 -0.32 -14.09 -13.10
C PHE A 162 -1.24 -12.88 -12.92
N GLY A 163 -0.68 -11.75 -12.50
CA GLY A 163 -1.39 -10.51 -12.22
C GLY A 163 -1.91 -9.72 -13.42
N ASN A 164 -1.64 -10.16 -14.66
CA ASN A 164 -2.17 -9.51 -15.86
C ASN A 164 -3.43 -10.22 -16.39
N TYR A 165 -3.78 -11.37 -15.82
CA TYR A 165 -4.94 -12.18 -16.20
C TYR A 165 -5.87 -12.27 -14.98
N PRO A 166 -7.07 -11.66 -15.02
CA PRO A 166 -8.00 -11.64 -13.89
C PRO A 166 -8.35 -13.04 -13.35
N GLU A 167 -8.52 -14.04 -14.23
CA GLU A 167 -8.84 -15.41 -13.84
C GLU A 167 -7.68 -16.06 -13.06
N MET A 168 -6.45 -15.88 -13.51
CA MET A 168 -5.27 -16.42 -12.83
C MET A 168 -5.05 -15.74 -11.47
N SER A 169 -5.28 -14.44 -11.42
CA SER A 169 -5.24 -13.66 -10.17
C SER A 169 -6.25 -14.21 -9.16
N ALA A 170 -7.49 -14.42 -9.58
CA ALA A 170 -8.54 -15.02 -8.75
C ALA A 170 -8.20 -16.44 -8.28
N GLN A 171 -7.62 -17.28 -9.14
CA GLN A 171 -7.23 -18.65 -8.77
C GLN A 171 -6.19 -18.66 -7.64
N VAL A 172 -5.15 -17.81 -7.74
CA VAL A 172 -4.14 -17.68 -6.68
C VAL A 172 -4.77 -17.20 -5.37
N VAL A 173 -5.61 -16.15 -5.44
CA VAL A 173 -6.29 -15.60 -4.26
C VAL A 173 -7.19 -16.65 -3.61
N ALA A 174 -8.03 -17.34 -4.39
CA ALA A 174 -8.95 -18.36 -3.89
C ALA A 174 -8.19 -19.53 -3.26
N ALA A 175 -7.06 -19.95 -3.85
CA ALA A 175 -6.22 -21.00 -3.30
C ALA A 175 -5.60 -20.59 -1.95
N CYS A 176 -5.04 -19.38 -1.86
CA CYS A 176 -4.47 -18.86 -0.62
C CYS A 176 -5.53 -18.66 0.47
N ARG A 177 -6.71 -18.12 0.11
CA ARG A 177 -7.82 -17.88 1.04
C ARG A 177 -8.26 -19.14 1.77
N ARG A 178 -8.18 -20.32 1.13
CA ARG A 178 -8.54 -21.62 1.75
C ARG A 178 -7.63 -22.01 2.91
N VAL A 179 -6.38 -21.53 2.93
CA VAL A 179 -5.35 -21.94 3.90
C VAL A 179 -5.00 -20.86 4.93
N THR A 180 -5.72 -19.73 4.93
CA THR A 180 -5.54 -18.68 5.94
C THR A 180 -6.89 -18.12 6.38
N LYS A 181 -6.98 -17.60 7.61
CA LYS A 181 -8.10 -16.76 8.10
C LYS A 181 -7.70 -15.32 8.41
N LYS A 182 -6.40 -15.02 8.32
CA LYS A 182 -5.85 -13.67 8.47
C LYS A 182 -6.35 -12.74 7.37
N PRO A 183 -6.31 -11.41 7.56
CA PRO A 183 -6.56 -10.44 6.51
C PRO A 183 -5.69 -10.74 5.28
N LEU A 184 -6.33 -10.89 4.13
CA LEU A 184 -5.69 -11.23 2.87
C LEU A 184 -5.77 -10.03 1.91
N ILE A 185 -4.63 -9.43 1.62
CA ILE A 185 -4.49 -8.27 0.75
C ILE A 185 -3.97 -8.74 -0.60
N THR A 186 -4.58 -8.33 -1.71
CA THR A 186 -4.05 -8.66 -3.05
C THR A 186 -3.40 -7.44 -3.69
N LYS A 187 -2.11 -7.56 -4.06
CA LYS A 187 -1.35 -6.50 -4.71
C LYS A 187 -1.51 -6.52 -6.22
N LEU A 188 -2.18 -5.51 -6.77
CA LEU A 188 -2.51 -5.43 -8.19
C LEU A 188 -1.39 -4.82 -9.02
N SER A 189 -1.14 -5.44 -10.18
CA SER A 189 -0.24 -4.90 -11.22
C SER A 189 -0.94 -3.75 -11.96
N PRO A 190 -0.24 -2.65 -12.26
CA PRO A 190 -0.76 -1.62 -13.16
C PRO A 190 -0.65 -2.01 -14.64
N ASN A 191 0.13 -3.05 -14.97
CA ASN A 191 0.52 -3.42 -16.34
C ASN A 191 -0.54 -4.30 -17.02
N GLN A 192 -1.82 -3.92 -16.90
CA GLN A 192 -2.97 -4.62 -17.44
C GLN A 192 -3.95 -3.65 -18.10
N THR A 193 -4.69 -4.14 -19.09
CA THR A 193 -5.65 -3.34 -19.86
C THR A 193 -6.76 -2.80 -18.97
N ASP A 194 -7.36 -3.66 -18.14
CA ASP A 194 -8.42 -3.28 -17.21
C ASP A 194 -8.14 -3.80 -15.79
N ILE A 195 -7.77 -2.88 -14.89
CA ILE A 195 -7.51 -3.20 -13.49
C ILE A 195 -8.81 -3.45 -12.71
N ARG A 196 -9.96 -2.93 -13.18
CA ARG A 196 -11.26 -3.04 -12.51
C ARG A 196 -11.71 -4.48 -12.45
N GLU A 197 -11.65 -5.18 -13.59
CA GLU A 197 -12.02 -6.58 -13.67
C GLU A 197 -11.13 -7.44 -12.78
N ASN A 198 -9.82 -7.20 -12.76
CA ASN A 198 -8.92 -7.94 -11.88
C ASN A 198 -9.22 -7.68 -10.39
N ALA A 199 -9.47 -6.43 -10.01
CA ALA A 199 -9.91 -6.10 -8.65
C ALA A 199 -11.20 -6.83 -8.27
N ARG A 200 -12.23 -6.80 -9.12
CA ARG A 200 -13.50 -7.50 -8.91
C ARG A 200 -13.29 -8.99 -8.68
N ARG A 201 -12.51 -9.63 -9.56
CA ARG A 201 -12.20 -11.06 -9.49
C ARG A 201 -11.42 -11.43 -8.22
N CYS A 202 -10.48 -10.59 -7.80
CA CYS A 202 -9.75 -10.79 -6.55
C CYS A 202 -10.65 -10.63 -5.32
N ILE A 203 -11.59 -9.68 -5.32
CA ILE A 203 -12.59 -9.51 -4.25
C ILE A 203 -13.48 -10.76 -4.17
N GLU A 204 -14.05 -11.20 -5.29
CA GLU A 204 -14.90 -12.40 -5.37
C GLU A 204 -14.17 -13.68 -4.93
N ALA A 205 -12.86 -13.76 -5.19
CA ALA A 205 -12.02 -14.87 -4.76
C ALA A 205 -11.69 -14.85 -3.25
N GLY A 206 -11.96 -13.75 -2.54
CA GLY A 206 -11.82 -13.65 -1.09
C GLY A 206 -10.72 -12.72 -0.60
N SER A 207 -10.31 -11.71 -1.39
CA SER A 207 -9.46 -10.62 -0.89
C SER A 207 -10.23 -9.78 0.13
N ASP A 208 -9.65 -9.58 1.31
CA ASP A 208 -10.19 -8.69 2.35
C ASP A 208 -9.82 -7.21 2.10
N ALA A 209 -8.78 -6.97 1.31
CA ALA A 209 -8.25 -5.66 0.93
C ALA A 209 -7.45 -5.75 -0.38
N LEU A 210 -7.16 -4.60 -0.99
CA LEU A 210 -6.32 -4.50 -2.19
C LEU A 210 -5.16 -3.53 -1.95
N SER A 211 -4.00 -3.78 -2.58
CA SER A 211 -2.92 -2.78 -2.66
C SER A 211 -2.63 -2.43 -4.12
N VAL A 212 -2.61 -1.13 -4.41
CA VAL A 212 -2.75 -0.60 -5.78
C VAL A 212 -1.82 0.62 -5.92
N ILE A 213 -0.69 0.57 -6.61
CA ILE A 213 -0.22 -0.42 -7.60
C ILE A 213 1.16 -1.02 -7.27
N ASN A 214 1.54 -2.10 -7.96
CA ASN A 214 2.96 -2.43 -8.11
C ASN A 214 3.66 -1.51 -9.15
N THR A 215 4.93 -1.75 -9.45
CA THR A 215 5.72 -0.94 -10.39
C THR A 215 5.24 -1.03 -11.83
N ILE A 216 5.50 0.03 -12.62
CA ILE A 216 5.26 0.08 -14.07
C ILE A 216 6.48 -0.50 -14.79
N MET A 217 6.33 -1.21 -15.92
CA MET A 217 7.50 -1.70 -16.65
C MET A 217 8.24 -0.58 -17.40
N GLY A 218 9.57 -0.58 -17.33
CA GLY A 218 10.42 0.37 -18.05
C GLY A 218 11.81 -0.20 -18.36
N MET A 219 12.61 0.58 -19.07
CA MET A 219 13.99 0.23 -19.44
C MET A 219 14.90 1.46 -19.44
N ALA A 220 16.19 1.23 -19.33
CA ALA A 220 17.23 2.24 -19.51
C ALA A 220 18.29 1.70 -20.47
N ILE A 221 18.77 2.57 -21.38
CA ILE A 221 19.73 2.24 -22.42
C ILE A 221 20.97 3.11 -22.23
N ASP A 222 22.13 2.47 -22.16
CA ASP A 222 23.41 3.16 -22.26
C ASP A 222 23.68 3.50 -23.73
N VAL A 223 23.77 4.80 -24.05
CA VAL A 223 23.85 5.29 -25.44
C VAL A 223 25.18 4.98 -26.12
N HIS A 224 26.25 4.76 -25.35
CA HIS A 224 27.59 4.51 -25.89
C HIS A 224 27.76 3.04 -26.29
N SER A 225 27.36 2.13 -25.41
CA SER A 225 27.39 0.69 -25.63
C SER A 225 26.16 0.16 -26.37
N ARG A 226 25.07 0.93 -26.43
CA ARG A 226 23.75 0.52 -26.99
C ARG A 226 23.17 -0.71 -26.30
N ARG A 227 23.47 -0.88 -25.01
CA ARG A 227 23.02 -2.01 -24.19
C ARG A 227 22.05 -1.55 -23.11
N PRO A 228 21.16 -2.43 -22.64
CA PRO A 228 20.37 -2.16 -21.45
C PRO A 228 21.29 -1.92 -20.24
N VAL A 229 20.98 -0.90 -19.43
CA VAL A 229 21.74 -0.62 -18.21
C VAL A 229 21.46 -1.67 -17.13
N ILE A 230 20.20 -2.10 -17.03
CA ILE A 230 19.77 -3.14 -16.09
C ILE A 230 20.03 -4.52 -16.72
N GLY A 231 20.63 -5.43 -15.95
CA GLY A 231 21.02 -6.77 -16.42
C GLY A 231 19.85 -7.63 -16.90
N ASN A 232 18.64 -7.35 -16.41
CA ASN A 232 17.40 -8.02 -16.80
C ASN A 232 16.71 -7.38 -18.02
N VAL A 233 17.39 -6.49 -18.76
CA VAL A 233 16.88 -5.70 -19.92
C VAL A 233 15.83 -4.65 -19.55
N GLN A 234 14.87 -5.03 -18.71
CA GLN A 234 13.77 -4.24 -18.21
C GLN A 234 13.70 -4.32 -16.68
N GLY A 235 13.05 -3.34 -16.08
CA GLY A 235 12.82 -3.25 -14.63
C GLY A 235 11.50 -2.56 -14.30
N GLY A 236 11.12 -2.65 -13.03
CA GLY A 236 9.99 -1.92 -12.49
C GLY A 236 10.36 -0.47 -12.19
N LEU A 237 9.70 0.45 -12.86
CA LEU A 237 9.70 1.89 -12.62
C LEU A 237 8.82 2.22 -11.41
N SER A 238 9.40 2.98 -10.48
CA SER A 238 8.75 3.51 -9.28
C SER A 238 9.21 4.94 -8.98
N GLY A 239 8.64 5.54 -7.94
CA GLY A 239 8.89 6.94 -7.57
C GLY A 239 7.85 7.91 -8.15
N PRO A 240 8.02 9.23 -7.94
CA PRO A 240 7.04 10.25 -8.35
C PRO A 240 6.59 10.16 -9.81
N ALA A 241 7.44 9.67 -10.71
CA ALA A 241 7.16 9.47 -12.13
C ALA A 241 5.89 8.64 -12.40
N ILE A 242 5.53 7.70 -11.50
CA ILE A 242 4.36 6.84 -11.69
C ILE A 242 3.09 7.36 -10.97
N LYS A 243 3.18 8.46 -10.21
CA LYS A 243 2.07 8.96 -9.38
C LYS A 243 0.76 9.17 -10.16
N PRO A 244 0.75 9.85 -11.33
CA PRO A 244 -0.51 10.09 -12.05
C PRO A 244 -1.18 8.79 -12.50
N ILE A 245 -0.39 7.78 -12.90
CA ILE A 245 -0.90 6.46 -13.28
C ILE A 245 -1.49 5.77 -12.05
N ALA A 246 -0.76 5.78 -10.93
CA ALA A 246 -1.19 5.16 -9.69
C ALA A 246 -2.51 5.76 -9.15
N LEU A 247 -2.67 7.09 -9.16
CA LEU A 247 -3.91 7.77 -8.77
C LEU A 247 -5.10 7.30 -9.60
N LEU A 248 -4.95 7.27 -10.93
CA LEU A 248 -6.00 6.79 -11.81
C LEU A 248 -6.37 5.34 -11.50
N LYS A 249 -5.37 4.46 -11.31
CA LYS A 249 -5.61 3.05 -10.99
C LYS A 249 -6.29 2.86 -9.64
N VAL A 250 -5.93 3.63 -8.62
CA VAL A 250 -6.59 3.61 -7.31
C VAL A 250 -8.04 4.02 -7.43
N HIS A 251 -8.33 5.11 -8.14
CA HIS A 251 -9.70 5.56 -8.36
C HIS A 251 -10.55 4.51 -9.10
N GLN A 252 -10.01 3.92 -10.17
CA GLN A 252 -10.69 2.85 -10.92
C GLN A 252 -11.00 1.62 -10.05
N VAL A 253 -10.07 1.23 -9.18
CA VAL A 253 -10.26 0.10 -8.26
C VAL A 253 -11.24 0.46 -7.15
N TYR A 254 -11.24 1.70 -6.67
CA TYR A 254 -12.16 2.17 -5.63
C TYR A 254 -13.63 2.05 -6.06
N GLU A 255 -13.97 2.42 -7.30
CA GLU A 255 -15.34 2.29 -7.82
C GLU A 255 -15.84 0.84 -7.81
N VAL A 256 -14.94 -0.13 -7.96
CA VAL A 256 -15.25 -1.56 -7.87
C VAL A 256 -15.27 -2.05 -6.42
N ALA A 257 -14.35 -1.59 -5.58
CA ALA A 257 -14.15 -2.08 -4.23
C ALA A 257 -15.18 -1.52 -3.22
N ARG A 258 -15.62 -0.27 -3.42
CA ARG A 258 -16.52 0.45 -2.51
C ARG A 258 -17.85 -0.28 -2.27
N PRO A 259 -18.57 -0.82 -3.29
CA PRO A 259 -19.80 -1.59 -3.06
C PRO A 259 -19.61 -2.83 -2.17
N HIS A 260 -18.39 -3.36 -2.08
CA HIS A 260 -18.04 -4.51 -1.25
C HIS A 260 -17.43 -4.12 0.10
N GLY A 261 -17.23 -2.82 0.38
CA GLY A 261 -16.57 -2.36 1.59
C GLY A 261 -15.11 -2.79 1.71
N VAL A 262 -14.44 -3.08 0.58
CA VAL A 262 -13.05 -3.56 0.56
C VAL A 262 -12.09 -2.36 0.55
N PRO A 263 -11.25 -2.18 1.59
CA PRO A 263 -10.35 -1.03 1.65
C PRO A 263 -9.11 -1.21 0.76
N ILE A 264 -8.50 -0.07 0.38
CA ILE A 264 -7.37 -0.01 -0.56
C ILE A 264 -6.14 0.62 0.11
N ILE A 265 -4.97 0.00 -0.06
CA ILE A 265 -3.67 0.64 0.14
C ILE A 265 -3.24 1.24 -1.19
N GLY A 266 -3.44 2.55 -1.35
CA GLY A 266 -3.06 3.32 -2.54
C GLY A 266 -1.58 3.68 -2.51
N GLN A 267 -0.83 3.38 -3.56
CA GLN A 267 0.63 3.52 -3.55
C GLN A 267 1.18 3.81 -4.95
N GLY A 268 2.31 4.53 -4.98
CA GLY A 268 3.06 4.84 -6.19
C GLY A 268 3.46 6.30 -6.25
N GLY A 269 4.72 6.60 -5.94
CA GLY A 269 5.27 7.96 -6.09
C GLY A 269 4.86 8.98 -5.02
N ILE A 270 4.39 8.52 -3.86
CA ILE A 270 4.05 9.38 -2.71
C ILE A 270 5.34 9.86 -2.05
N THR A 271 5.51 11.17 -1.95
CA THR A 271 6.68 11.82 -1.31
C THR A 271 6.29 12.90 -0.29
N THR A 272 5.05 13.37 -0.34
CA THR A 272 4.56 14.49 0.49
C THR A 272 3.19 14.18 1.11
N GLY A 273 2.79 14.99 2.10
CA GLY A 273 1.44 14.92 2.66
C GLY A 273 0.34 15.18 1.63
N ASN A 274 0.58 16.08 0.66
CA ASN A 274 -0.37 16.34 -0.42
C ASN A 274 -0.52 15.14 -1.35
N ASP A 275 0.59 14.47 -1.70
CA ASP A 275 0.50 13.24 -2.49
C ASP A 275 -0.36 12.20 -1.76
N ALA A 276 -0.15 11.98 -0.46
CA ALA A 276 -0.96 11.06 0.33
C ALA A 276 -2.44 11.45 0.34
N LEU A 277 -2.76 12.74 0.51
CA LEU A 277 -4.14 13.24 0.46
C LEU A 277 -4.79 13.01 -0.91
N GLU A 278 -4.06 13.20 -2.02
CA GLU A 278 -4.57 12.90 -3.37
C GLU A 278 -5.00 11.43 -3.49
N PHE A 279 -4.21 10.48 -2.96
CA PHE A 279 -4.56 9.06 -2.97
C PHE A 279 -5.78 8.75 -2.10
N ILE A 280 -5.87 9.36 -0.92
CA ILE A 280 -7.00 9.16 -0.01
C ILE A 280 -8.29 9.67 -0.64
N ILE A 281 -8.26 10.89 -1.19
CA ILE A 281 -9.38 11.49 -1.93
C ILE A 281 -9.78 10.62 -3.13
N ALA A 282 -8.81 10.04 -3.85
CA ALA A 282 -9.07 9.13 -4.97
C ALA A 282 -9.76 7.81 -4.55
N GLY A 283 -9.71 7.44 -3.27
CA GLY A 283 -10.37 6.24 -2.73
C GLY A 283 -9.49 5.30 -1.91
N ALA A 284 -8.23 5.65 -1.66
CA ALA A 284 -7.37 4.86 -0.80
C ALA A 284 -7.77 5.02 0.68
N SER A 285 -7.89 3.91 1.40
CA SER A 285 -8.09 3.92 2.86
C SER A 285 -6.76 4.14 3.60
N ALA A 286 -5.68 3.61 3.06
CA ALA A 286 -4.31 3.77 3.55
C ALA A 286 -3.37 4.05 2.36
N VAL A 287 -2.18 4.59 2.63
CA VAL A 287 -1.23 5.00 1.59
C VAL A 287 0.13 4.33 1.73
N GLY A 288 0.68 3.84 0.63
CA GLY A 288 1.95 3.12 0.60
C GLY A 288 3.16 4.00 0.28
N VAL A 289 4.19 3.94 1.12
CA VAL A 289 5.46 4.65 0.92
C VAL A 289 6.61 3.66 0.67
N GLY A 290 7.28 3.81 -0.48
CA GLY A 290 8.35 2.92 -0.94
C GLY A 290 9.60 3.70 -1.35
N THR A 291 9.71 4.03 -2.63
CA THR A 291 10.90 4.71 -3.21
C THR A 291 11.32 5.99 -2.47
N ALA A 292 10.37 6.74 -1.89
CA ALA A 292 10.70 7.93 -1.11
C ALA A 292 11.66 7.66 0.05
N LEU A 293 11.58 6.47 0.67
CA LEU A 293 12.43 6.08 1.80
C LEU A 293 13.91 5.99 1.44
N PHE A 294 14.23 5.72 0.17
CA PHE A 294 15.61 5.66 -0.30
C PHE A 294 16.25 7.05 -0.41
N TYR A 295 15.44 8.10 -0.58
CA TYR A 295 15.90 9.49 -0.66
C TYR A 295 15.81 10.19 0.70
N ASP A 296 14.74 9.91 1.46
CA ASP A 296 14.51 10.43 2.81
C ASP A 296 13.90 9.33 3.70
N PRO A 297 14.72 8.70 4.55
CA PRO A 297 14.26 7.73 5.55
C PRO A 297 13.21 8.26 6.53
N MET A 298 13.17 9.59 6.76
CA MET A 298 12.31 10.24 7.74
C MET A 298 10.98 10.75 7.16
N VAL A 299 10.73 10.48 5.87
CA VAL A 299 9.61 11.05 5.11
C VAL A 299 8.23 10.79 5.74
N CYS A 300 8.06 9.67 6.45
CA CYS A 300 6.77 9.30 7.08
C CYS A 300 6.27 10.36 8.06
N ARG A 301 7.17 10.96 8.86
CA ARG A 301 6.81 12.04 9.79
C ARG A 301 6.30 13.27 9.07
N THR A 302 7.00 13.64 7.99
CA THR A 302 6.64 14.79 7.15
C THR A 302 5.28 14.56 6.48
N ILE A 303 5.01 13.35 5.98
CA ILE A 303 3.72 12.99 5.40
C ILE A 303 2.61 13.04 6.45
N ASN A 304 2.77 12.37 7.59
CA ASN A 304 1.79 12.38 8.69
C ASN A 304 1.47 13.81 9.16
N ALA A 305 2.50 14.65 9.34
CA ALA A 305 2.32 16.04 9.72
C ALA A 305 1.58 16.86 8.65
N GLY A 306 1.85 16.60 7.38
CA GLY A 306 1.13 17.22 6.26
C GLY A 306 -0.35 16.85 6.24
N ILE A 307 -0.67 15.57 6.40
CA ILE A 307 -2.06 15.07 6.47
C ILE A 307 -2.78 15.71 7.67
N ALA A 308 -2.20 15.64 8.87
CA ALA A 308 -2.81 16.18 10.08
C ALA A 308 -3.05 17.70 9.99
N ARG A 309 -2.12 18.44 9.37
CA ARG A 309 -2.27 19.88 9.13
C ARG A 309 -3.45 20.18 8.20
N TYR A 310 -3.58 19.44 7.10
CA TYR A 310 -4.69 19.58 6.17
C TYR A 310 -6.03 19.29 6.85
N LEU A 311 -6.14 18.17 7.57
CA LEU A 311 -7.36 17.78 8.27
C LEU A 311 -7.83 18.86 9.24
N ARG A 312 -6.91 19.39 10.07
CA ARG A 312 -7.22 20.50 10.99
C ARG A 312 -7.64 21.77 10.26
N GLY A 313 -6.95 22.11 9.16
CA GLY A 313 -7.25 23.30 8.38
C GLY A 313 -8.62 23.25 7.70
N GLN A 314 -9.12 22.05 7.39
CA GLN A 314 -10.43 21.83 6.76
C GLN A 314 -11.53 21.41 7.76
N GLY A 315 -11.18 21.25 9.04
CA GLY A 315 -12.15 20.86 10.08
C GLY A 315 -12.56 19.38 10.08
N PHE A 316 -11.79 18.49 9.43
CA PHE A 316 -12.03 17.04 9.49
C PHE A 316 -11.56 16.47 10.84
N GLY A 317 -12.34 15.55 11.40
CA GLY A 317 -12.05 14.86 12.64
C GLY A 317 -11.16 13.62 12.48
N ASN A 318 -11.15 13.02 11.28
CA ASN A 318 -10.32 11.86 10.97
C ASN A 318 -10.03 11.75 9.46
N VAL A 319 -8.87 11.15 9.11
CA VAL A 319 -8.45 10.90 7.73
C VAL A 319 -9.45 10.07 6.92
N THR A 320 -10.22 9.18 7.56
CA THR A 320 -11.22 8.34 6.88
C THR A 320 -12.36 9.14 6.25
N GLU A 321 -12.62 10.36 6.72
CA GLU A 321 -13.65 11.24 6.16
C GLU A 321 -13.32 11.71 4.74
N LEU A 322 -12.04 11.62 4.32
CA LEU A 322 -11.60 11.98 2.98
C LEU A 322 -11.64 10.82 1.97
N VAL A 323 -11.87 9.59 2.44
CA VAL A 323 -11.75 8.41 1.57
C VAL A 323 -12.80 8.47 0.46
N GLY A 324 -12.34 8.61 -0.77
CA GLY A 324 -13.20 8.61 -1.95
C GLY A 324 -14.10 9.83 -2.08
N THR A 325 -13.70 10.99 -1.54
CA THR A 325 -14.42 12.26 -1.67
C THR A 325 -14.09 13.02 -2.96
N LEU A 326 -13.45 12.38 -3.94
CA LEU A 326 -13.17 12.99 -5.23
C LEU A 326 -14.47 13.41 -5.92
N HIS A 327 -14.60 14.70 -6.24
CA HIS A 327 -15.72 15.22 -7.02
C HIS A 327 -15.42 15.16 -8.51
N THR A 328 -16.25 14.46 -9.27
CA THR A 328 -16.17 14.40 -10.73
C THR A 328 -17.32 15.17 -11.37
N ALA A 329 -17.18 15.54 -12.65
CA ALA A 329 -18.24 16.27 -13.36
C ALA A 329 -19.57 15.49 -13.45
N ALA A 330 -19.52 14.15 -13.39
CA ALA A 330 -20.70 13.31 -13.32
C ALA A 330 -21.49 13.52 -12.01
N ASP A 331 -20.80 13.74 -10.89
CA ASP A 331 -21.44 13.98 -9.59
C ASP A 331 -22.14 15.34 -9.52
N THR A 332 -21.67 16.33 -10.28
CA THR A 332 -22.29 17.66 -10.34
C THR A 332 -23.55 17.74 -11.21
N GLN A 333 -23.79 16.77 -12.10
CA GLN A 333 -25.01 16.74 -12.93
C GLN A 333 -26.23 16.20 -12.17
N ASP A 334 -26.05 15.23 -11.27
CA ASP A 334 -27.15 14.70 -10.44
C ASP A 334 -27.65 15.71 -9.39
N CYS A 335 -26.80 16.61 -8.90
CA CYS A 335 -27.22 17.71 -8.02
C CYS A 335 -27.99 18.82 -8.76
N ALA A 336 -27.81 19.00 -10.08
CA ALA A 336 -28.47 20.05 -10.85
C ALA A 336 -29.90 19.69 -11.29
N LEU A 337 -30.31 18.41 -11.15
CA LEU A 337 -31.64 17.91 -11.56
C LEU A 337 -32.59 17.67 -10.37
N SER A 338 -32.16 17.98 -9.14
CA SER A 338 -32.97 17.85 -7.92
C SER A 338 -33.34 19.19 -7.26
N GLY A 339 -33.13 20.30 -7.96
CA GLY A 339 -33.53 21.66 -7.55
C GLY A 339 -34.79 22.16 -8.24
#